data_AF-A0A928IVZ5-F1
#
_entry.id   AF-A0A928IVZ5-F1
#
_cell.length_a   1.000
_cell.length_b   1.000
_cell.length_c   1.000
_cell.angle_alpha   90.00
_cell.angle_beta   90.00
_cell.angle_gamma   90.00
#
_symmetry.space_group_name_H-M   'P 1'
#
loop_
_entity.id
_entity.type
_entity.pdbx_description
1 polymer ?
#
loop_
_entity_poly.entity_id
_entity_poly.type
_entity_poly.pdbx_seq_one_letter_code
_entity_poly.pdbx_strand_id
1 'polypeptide(L)'
;MQKTNEMRDRLIKDFTENYIGKLFYFCLKKTGSNVEAEDLTQDISLHIITALNKGTIPTSFSAWVWQIARNRYSNWAKEKHNRNESVTGYDIGDYELEDQDANVLGEVLHTEQIALLRRELAFIKSDYRNIVVAYYIENKTVREIASSLSLSVNTVKSRLLRAREILKEGMDMTREFGKRSYNPENIGFVSSGDQSNGLPWKAVNRKIPHNILLQASNNPSTVEELSIELGVALPYMEEEVEMLHQATLLDKQGDKYITNFFILDKDCQIEIYNVLRQGANERSRLISEFMDDSIADIRKLGIAGDHIDDNIIRWWLVPHLIDRLIEISVKSKSNVYEPPVRANGETWGFVGYEIFEYPEELGMGQNGAGNSDNMFWVYGGFPPKQNVALLLCDCIRNNRIVASFSDIEKKVWENIEGKYAHISENGEIIPDILVLTGDRFAKIDQLFQEHRNYNKLMENMNGAYDKVEAVFKKYSHKVLHDNLGYNIRMEFYLMRMMSVNDLFADGVLKAPDNPENTTALMYVVLG
;
A
#
# COMPACT_ATOMS: atom_id res chain seq x y z
N MET A 1 15.15 58.60 -54.59
CA MET A 1 13.81 58.00 -54.46
C MET A 1 13.75 56.54 -54.88
N GLN A 2 14.30 56.14 -56.04
CA GLN A 2 14.19 54.75 -56.55
C GLN A 2 14.79 53.67 -55.64
N LYS A 3 15.99 53.88 -55.06
CA LYS A 3 16.64 52.95 -54.11
C LYS A 3 15.89 52.75 -52.79
N THR A 4 15.20 53.79 -52.31
CA THR A 4 14.45 53.76 -51.04
C THR A 4 13.16 52.95 -51.18
N ASN A 5 12.50 53.04 -52.34
CA ASN A 5 11.30 52.25 -52.64
C ASN A 5 11.63 50.77 -52.82
N GLU A 6 12.74 50.44 -53.51
CA GLU A 6 13.19 49.04 -53.66
C GLU A 6 13.56 48.38 -52.33
N MET A 7 14.20 49.12 -51.42
CA MET A 7 14.56 48.59 -50.10
C MET A 7 13.33 48.36 -49.21
N ARG A 8 12.36 49.28 -49.26
CA ARG A 8 11.07 49.12 -48.58
C ARG A 8 10.34 47.85 -49.06
N ASP A 9 10.23 47.67 -50.38
CA ASP A 9 9.47 46.56 -50.95
C ASP A 9 10.13 45.21 -50.61
N ARG A 10 11.47 45.16 -50.52
CA ARG A 10 12.21 43.99 -50.01
C ARG A 10 11.91 43.69 -48.54
N LEU A 11 11.87 44.71 -47.68
CA LEU A 11 11.57 44.51 -46.25
C LEU A 11 10.12 44.08 -46.02
N ILE A 12 9.16 44.62 -46.77
CA ILE A 12 7.76 44.18 -46.69
C ILE A 12 7.64 42.71 -47.15
N LYS A 13 8.35 42.34 -48.21
CA LYS A 13 8.39 40.94 -48.67
C LYS A 13 8.99 40.02 -47.61
N ASP A 14 10.14 40.38 -47.05
CA ASP A 14 10.81 39.60 -46.00
C ASP A 14 9.93 39.45 -44.74
N PHE A 15 9.24 40.51 -44.33
CA PHE A 15 8.26 40.44 -43.24
C PHE A 15 7.14 39.42 -43.52
N THR A 16 6.55 39.50 -44.71
CA THR A 16 5.41 38.68 -45.09
C THR A 16 5.78 37.21 -45.16
N GLU A 17 6.93 36.90 -45.75
CA GLU A 17 7.39 35.53 -45.96
C GLU A 17 7.98 34.90 -44.69
N ASN A 18 8.72 35.66 -43.87
CA ASN A 18 9.56 35.10 -42.81
C ASN A 18 9.14 35.43 -41.37
N TYR A 19 8.20 36.37 -41.16
CA TYR A 19 7.83 36.87 -39.83
C TYR A 19 6.35 36.72 -39.47
N ILE A 20 5.40 36.82 -40.40
CA ILE A 20 3.96 36.72 -40.09
C ILE A 20 3.63 35.40 -39.37
N GLY A 21 4.11 34.26 -39.87
CA GLY A 21 3.88 32.97 -39.21
C GLY A 21 4.50 32.90 -37.80
N LYS A 22 5.70 33.46 -37.61
CA LYS A 22 6.37 33.50 -36.30
C LYS A 22 5.64 34.42 -35.32
N LEU A 23 5.10 35.54 -35.80
CA LEU A 23 4.27 36.44 -35.01
C LEU A 23 2.98 35.77 -34.59
N PHE A 24 2.33 35.02 -35.49
CA PHE A 24 1.15 34.25 -35.16
C PHE A 24 1.41 33.25 -34.03
N TYR A 25 2.49 32.46 -34.11
CA TYR A 25 2.85 31.54 -33.02
C TYR A 25 3.21 32.25 -31.72
N PHE A 26 3.88 33.40 -31.80
CA PHE A 26 4.15 34.24 -30.63
C PHE A 26 2.85 34.74 -29.98
N CYS A 27 1.92 35.28 -30.75
CA CYS A 27 0.62 35.75 -30.30
C CYS A 27 -0.22 34.58 -29.76
N LEU A 28 -0.21 33.42 -30.40
CA LEU A 28 -0.92 32.23 -29.94
C LEU A 28 -0.43 31.75 -28.57
N LYS A 29 0.90 31.69 -28.39
CA LYS A 29 1.51 31.34 -27.10
C LYS A 29 1.17 32.33 -25.99
N LYS A 30 0.95 33.61 -26.34
CA LYS A 30 0.67 34.69 -25.38
C LYS A 30 -0.82 34.88 -25.07
N THR A 31 -1.70 34.63 -26.04
CA THR A 31 -3.15 34.84 -25.91
C THR A 31 -3.91 33.56 -25.52
N GLY A 32 -3.40 32.38 -25.91
CA GLY A 32 -4.07 31.10 -25.68
C GLY A 32 -5.33 30.87 -26.51
N SER A 33 -5.68 31.78 -27.42
CA SER A 33 -6.88 31.74 -28.27
C SER A 33 -6.49 32.02 -29.72
N ASN A 34 -6.91 31.17 -30.66
CA ASN A 34 -6.65 31.37 -32.09
C ASN A 34 -7.20 32.71 -32.58
N VAL A 35 -8.44 33.06 -32.19
CA VAL A 35 -9.11 34.29 -32.65
C VAL A 35 -8.35 35.54 -32.18
N GLU A 36 -7.97 35.59 -30.91
CA GLU A 36 -7.23 36.72 -30.36
C GLU A 36 -5.78 36.77 -30.89
N ALA A 37 -5.18 35.61 -31.16
CA ALA A 37 -3.87 35.53 -31.78
C ALA A 37 -3.89 36.07 -33.20
N GLU A 38 -4.92 35.77 -33.99
CA GLU A 38 -5.12 36.32 -35.34
C GLU A 38 -5.27 37.84 -35.29
N ASP A 39 -6.14 38.36 -34.43
CA ASP A 39 -6.37 39.81 -34.29
C ASP A 39 -5.10 40.56 -33.88
N LEU A 40 -4.37 40.06 -32.87
CA LEU A 40 -3.14 40.69 -32.42
C LEU A 40 -2.03 40.61 -33.48
N THR A 41 -1.96 39.50 -34.22
CA THR A 41 -1.01 39.34 -35.33
C THR A 41 -1.30 40.32 -36.45
N GLN A 42 -2.58 40.54 -36.77
CA GLN A 42 -2.99 41.54 -37.76
C GLN A 42 -2.64 42.95 -37.32
N ASP A 43 -2.89 43.32 -36.05
CA ASP A 43 -2.56 44.63 -35.51
C ASP A 43 -1.06 44.93 -35.54
N ILE A 44 -0.23 43.96 -35.14
CA ILE A 44 1.24 44.05 -35.22
C ILE A 44 1.69 44.20 -36.68
N SER A 45 1.13 43.38 -37.57
CA SER A 45 1.47 43.39 -39.00
C SER A 45 1.13 44.72 -39.65
N LEU A 46 -0.03 45.28 -39.34
CA LEU A 46 -0.46 46.59 -39.83
C LEU A 46 0.48 47.69 -39.38
N HIS A 47 0.93 47.69 -38.13
CA HIS A 47 1.88 48.67 -37.61
C HIS A 47 3.24 48.60 -38.32
N ILE A 48 3.74 47.39 -38.55
CA ILE A 48 5.01 47.15 -39.23
C ILE A 48 4.93 47.62 -40.69
N ILE A 49 3.93 47.17 -41.44
CA ILE A 49 3.76 47.52 -42.86
C ILE A 49 3.53 49.03 -43.01
N THR A 50 2.75 49.64 -42.12
CA THR A 50 2.50 51.09 -42.14
C THR A 50 3.77 51.88 -41.88
N ALA A 51 4.61 51.46 -40.93
CA ALA A 51 5.87 52.14 -40.65
C ALA A 51 6.88 52.01 -41.80
N LEU A 52 6.99 50.81 -42.42
CA LEU A 52 7.81 50.62 -43.62
C LEU A 52 7.30 51.50 -44.79
N ASN A 53 5.99 51.59 -44.98
CA ASN A 53 5.37 52.44 -45.99
C ASN A 53 5.61 53.94 -45.78
N LYS A 54 5.77 54.38 -44.53
CA LYS A 54 6.15 55.75 -44.17
C LYS A 54 7.65 56.05 -44.32
N GLY A 55 8.44 55.06 -44.75
CA GLY A 55 9.87 55.22 -45.04
C GLY A 55 10.80 54.85 -43.89
N THR A 56 10.32 54.15 -42.84
CA THR A 56 11.19 53.61 -41.80
C THR A 56 12.07 52.49 -42.35
N ILE A 57 13.39 52.63 -42.25
CA ILE A 57 14.36 51.59 -42.59
C ILE A 57 15.17 51.28 -41.32
N PRO A 58 14.87 50.18 -40.62
CA PRO A 58 15.52 49.86 -39.36
C PRO A 58 16.95 49.34 -39.58
N THR A 59 17.85 49.67 -38.65
CA THR A 59 19.24 49.20 -38.65
C THR A 59 19.35 47.69 -38.45
N SER A 60 18.40 47.09 -37.72
CA SER A 60 18.21 45.64 -37.59
C SER A 60 16.73 45.32 -37.75
N PHE A 61 16.38 44.67 -38.86
CA PHE A 61 14.99 44.40 -39.20
C PHE A 61 14.32 43.46 -38.19
N SER A 62 15.00 42.39 -37.82
CA SER A 62 14.51 41.41 -36.86
C SER A 62 14.23 42.02 -35.47
N ALA A 63 15.19 42.78 -34.94
CA ALA A 63 15.06 43.40 -33.62
C ALA A 63 13.90 44.40 -33.59
N TRP A 64 13.73 45.16 -34.67
CA TRP A 64 12.65 46.13 -34.82
C TRP A 64 11.27 45.49 -34.91
N VAL A 65 11.11 44.41 -35.70
CA VAL A 65 9.87 43.64 -35.77
C VAL A 65 9.46 43.12 -34.39
N TRP A 66 10.40 42.51 -33.65
CA TRP A 66 10.12 41.98 -32.32
C TRP A 66 9.91 43.05 -31.24
N GLN A 67 10.47 44.25 -31.42
CA GLN A 67 10.18 45.40 -30.56
C GLN A 67 8.73 45.87 -30.74
N ILE A 68 8.26 46.01 -31.99
CA ILE A 68 6.87 46.37 -32.26
C ILE A 68 5.92 45.30 -31.73
N ALA A 69 6.22 44.02 -31.96
CA ALA A 69 5.40 42.91 -31.49
C ALA A 69 5.22 42.92 -29.96
N ARG A 70 6.30 43.14 -29.20
CA ARG A 70 6.25 43.24 -27.74
C ARG A 70 5.44 44.45 -27.26
N ASN A 71 5.65 45.62 -27.85
CA ASN A 71 4.93 46.83 -27.47
C ASN A 71 3.41 46.71 -27.72
N ARG A 72 3.03 46.14 -28.88
CA ARG A 72 1.62 45.93 -29.21
C ARG A 72 0.99 44.86 -28.33
N TYR A 73 1.70 43.78 -28.03
CA TYR A 73 1.25 42.79 -27.04
C TYR A 73 1.02 43.42 -25.66
N SER A 74 1.94 44.24 -25.16
CA SER A 74 1.77 44.91 -23.86
C SER A 74 0.53 45.81 -23.84
N ASN A 75 0.28 46.57 -24.91
CA ASN A 75 -0.93 47.38 -25.04
C ASN A 75 -2.20 46.53 -25.11
N TRP A 76 -2.19 45.47 -25.91
CA TRP A 76 -3.31 44.54 -26.02
C TRP A 76 -3.62 43.85 -24.68
N ALA A 77 -2.59 43.43 -23.94
CA ALA A 77 -2.73 42.82 -22.63
C ALA A 77 -3.32 43.81 -21.62
N LYS A 78 -2.88 45.07 -21.64
CA LYS A 78 -3.44 46.16 -20.82
C LYS A 78 -4.90 46.45 -21.18
N GLU A 79 -5.24 46.52 -22.46
CA GLU A 79 -6.63 46.74 -22.90
C GLU A 79 -7.54 45.53 -22.60
N LYS A 80 -7.02 44.30 -22.68
CA LYS A 80 -7.73 43.09 -22.29
C LYS A 80 -7.97 43.06 -20.78
N HIS A 81 -6.97 43.43 -19.99
CA HIS A 81 -7.10 43.60 -18.55
C HIS A 81 -8.19 44.62 -18.20
N ASN A 82 -8.12 45.82 -18.80
CA ASN A 82 -9.10 46.90 -18.56
C ASN A 82 -10.52 46.56 -19.04
N ARG A 83 -10.67 45.82 -20.15
CA ARG A 83 -11.97 45.32 -20.62
C ARG A 83 -12.56 44.29 -19.66
N ASN A 84 -11.73 43.41 -19.11
CA ASN A 84 -12.17 42.44 -18.10
C ASN A 84 -12.54 43.14 -16.78
N GLU A 85 -11.80 44.17 -16.36
CA GLU A 85 -12.15 45.00 -15.20
C GLU A 85 -13.47 45.78 -15.40
N SER A 86 -13.72 46.28 -16.61
CA SER A 86 -14.93 47.05 -16.92
C SER A 86 -16.21 46.21 -16.92
N VAL A 87 -16.11 44.89 -17.07
CA VAL A 87 -17.22 43.93 -16.96
C VAL A 87 -17.45 43.47 -15.51
N THR A 88 -16.52 43.76 -14.61
CA THR A 88 -16.61 43.40 -13.19
C THR A 88 -16.45 44.64 -12.32
N GLY A 89 -17.47 45.51 -12.32
CA GLY A 89 -17.56 46.58 -11.35
C GLY A 89 -17.76 46.02 -9.94
N TYR A 90 -16.68 45.65 -9.25
CA TYR A 90 -16.50 45.61 -7.79
C TYR A 90 -15.04 45.23 -7.46
N ASP A 91 -14.16 46.22 -7.66
CA ASP A 91 -13.00 46.61 -6.83
C ASP A 91 -12.21 45.50 -6.09
N ILE A 92 -10.97 45.30 -6.51
CA ILE A 92 -9.83 44.97 -5.64
C ILE A 92 -8.67 45.84 -6.13
N GLY A 93 -8.51 47.01 -5.50
CA GLY A 93 -7.48 47.98 -5.81
C GLY A 93 -6.04 47.48 -5.65
N ASP A 94 -5.20 48.02 -6.53
CA ASP A 94 -3.80 48.42 -6.41
C ASP A 94 -2.87 47.60 -5.51
N TYR A 95 -2.13 46.68 -6.14
CA TYR A 95 -0.71 46.47 -5.87
C TYR A 95 -0.02 46.14 -7.20
N GLU A 96 0.41 47.18 -7.93
CA GLU A 96 1.39 47.03 -9.00
C GLU A 96 2.75 46.65 -8.38
N LEU A 97 3.29 45.49 -8.77
CA LEU A 97 4.71 45.20 -8.61
C LEU A 97 5.42 45.74 -9.85
N GLU A 98 6.31 46.70 -9.64
CA GLU A 98 7.22 47.22 -10.68
C GLU A 98 8.12 46.07 -11.19
N ASP A 99 8.00 45.75 -12.48
CA ASP A 99 8.84 44.77 -13.16
C ASP A 99 10.14 45.47 -13.62
N GLN A 100 11.26 45.20 -12.93
CA GLN A 100 12.58 45.71 -13.32
C GLN A 100 13.26 44.75 -14.31
N ASP A 101 13.43 45.24 -15.54
CA ASP A 101 14.42 44.88 -16.57
C ASP A 101 14.95 43.42 -16.58
N ALA A 102 14.34 42.57 -17.42
CA ALA A 102 14.83 41.22 -17.69
C ALA A 102 16.00 41.19 -18.69
N ASN A 103 17.21 41.01 -18.16
CA ASN A 103 18.35 40.39 -18.85
C ASN A 103 18.26 38.85 -18.70
N VAL A 104 19.16 38.03 -19.27
CA VAL A 104 19.12 36.53 -19.20
C VAL A 104 18.95 35.96 -17.78
N LEU A 105 19.34 36.71 -16.74
CA LEU A 105 19.10 36.41 -15.32
C LEU A 105 17.60 36.45 -14.93
N GLY A 106 16.82 37.34 -15.55
CA GLY A 106 15.39 37.52 -15.33
C GLY A 106 14.52 36.39 -15.87
N GLU A 107 14.92 35.73 -16.97
CA GLU A 107 14.22 34.53 -17.46
C GLU A 107 14.40 33.34 -16.49
N VAL A 108 15.57 33.21 -15.87
CA VAL A 108 15.84 32.19 -14.84
C VAL A 108 15.04 32.50 -13.57
N LEU A 109 15.10 33.73 -13.06
CA LEU A 109 14.32 34.18 -11.89
C LEU A 109 12.81 34.02 -12.10
N HIS A 110 12.31 34.34 -13.29
CA HIS A 110 10.90 34.17 -13.63
C HIS A 110 10.51 32.68 -13.69
N THR A 111 11.38 31.82 -14.23
CA THR A 111 11.14 30.37 -14.27
C THR A 111 11.16 29.76 -12.87
N GLU A 112 12.07 30.21 -11.99
CA GLU A 112 12.14 29.80 -10.59
C GLU A 112 10.89 30.24 -9.80
N GLN A 113 10.45 31.49 -9.96
CA GLN A 113 9.22 31.98 -9.34
C GLN A 113 7.98 31.20 -9.80
N ILE A 114 7.87 30.87 -11.08
CA ILE A 114 6.78 30.02 -11.60
C ILE A 114 6.88 28.61 -11.02
N ALA A 115 8.08 28.05 -10.89
CA ALA A 115 8.28 26.73 -10.29
C ALA A 115 7.87 26.72 -8.81
N LEU A 116 8.23 27.75 -8.04
CA LEU A 116 7.82 27.94 -6.64
C LEU A 116 6.30 28.09 -6.52
N LEU A 117 5.68 28.90 -7.37
CA LEU A 117 4.23 29.05 -7.39
C LEU A 117 3.51 27.73 -7.69
N ARG A 118 3.99 26.98 -8.70
CA ARG A 118 3.45 25.65 -9.04
C ARG A 118 3.62 24.66 -7.89
N ARG A 119 4.76 24.69 -7.20
CA ARG A 119 5.00 23.90 -5.98
C ARG A 119 3.96 24.25 -4.93
N GLU A 120 3.79 25.52 -4.58
CA GLU A 120 2.84 25.91 -3.53
C GLU A 120 1.38 25.62 -3.89
N LEU A 121 0.99 25.77 -5.17
CA LEU A 121 -0.32 25.34 -5.66
C LEU A 121 -0.56 23.83 -5.52
N ALA A 122 0.51 23.02 -5.58
CA ALA A 122 0.42 21.58 -5.41
C ALA A 122 0.11 21.20 -3.95
N PHE A 123 0.57 22.00 -2.97
CA PHE A 123 0.47 21.71 -1.53
C PHE A 123 -0.57 22.55 -0.77
N ILE A 124 -1.29 23.46 -1.43
CA ILE A 124 -2.38 24.22 -0.83
C ILE A 124 -3.70 23.41 -0.82
N LYS A 125 -4.52 23.59 0.23
CA LYS A 125 -5.83 22.91 0.36
C LYS A 125 -6.71 23.12 -0.87
N SER A 126 -7.46 22.07 -1.24
CA SER A 126 -8.36 22.06 -2.40
C SER A 126 -9.33 23.25 -2.43
N ASP A 127 -9.88 23.65 -1.28
CA ASP A 127 -10.73 24.83 -1.13
C ASP A 127 -10.11 26.12 -1.68
N TYR A 128 -8.82 26.33 -1.50
CA TYR A 128 -8.09 27.49 -2.00
C TYR A 128 -7.57 27.25 -3.42
N ARG A 129 -7.02 26.06 -3.68
CA ARG A 129 -6.51 25.65 -5.00
C ARG A 129 -7.57 25.83 -6.08
N ASN A 130 -8.78 25.31 -5.85
CA ASN A 130 -9.88 25.33 -6.82
C ASN A 130 -10.29 26.77 -7.16
N ILE A 131 -10.33 27.66 -6.16
CA ILE A 131 -10.66 29.08 -6.35
C ILE A 131 -9.55 29.80 -7.14
N VAL A 132 -8.28 29.55 -6.80
CA VAL A 132 -7.13 30.16 -7.50
C VAL A 132 -7.05 29.69 -8.95
N VAL A 133 -7.20 28.39 -9.20
CA VAL A 133 -7.21 27.81 -10.56
C VAL A 133 -8.38 28.38 -11.36
N ALA A 134 -9.60 28.35 -10.81
CA ALA A 134 -10.77 28.88 -11.49
C ALA A 134 -10.63 30.37 -11.84
N TYR A 135 -10.06 31.18 -10.95
CA TYR A 135 -9.90 32.61 -11.17
C TYR A 135 -8.77 32.92 -12.15
N TYR A 136 -7.56 32.39 -11.92
CA TYR A 136 -6.35 32.80 -12.65
C TYR A 136 -6.04 31.96 -13.89
N ILE A 137 -6.48 30.70 -13.92
CA ILE A 137 -6.20 29.77 -15.04
C ILE A 137 -7.42 29.68 -15.94
N GLU A 138 -8.60 29.49 -15.35
CA GLU A 138 -9.85 29.33 -16.11
C GLU A 138 -10.53 30.67 -16.43
N ASN A 139 -10.02 31.80 -15.93
CA ASN A 139 -10.56 33.15 -16.12
C ASN A 139 -12.04 33.31 -15.71
N LYS A 140 -12.50 32.55 -14.70
CA LYS A 140 -13.86 32.69 -14.17
C LYS A 140 -13.97 33.90 -13.24
N THR A 141 -15.10 34.59 -13.33
CA THR A 141 -15.44 35.68 -12.41
C THR A 141 -15.75 35.14 -11.01
N VAL A 142 -15.59 35.97 -9.98
CA VAL A 142 -15.95 35.62 -8.59
C VAL A 142 -17.39 35.11 -8.47
N ARG A 143 -18.32 35.66 -9.26
CA ARG A 143 -19.72 35.24 -9.29
C ARG A 143 -19.91 33.86 -9.92
N GLU A 144 -19.20 33.57 -11.01
CA GLU A 144 -19.20 32.24 -11.63
C GLU A 144 -18.56 31.20 -10.71
N ILE A 145 -17.46 31.53 -10.03
CA ILE A 145 -16.81 30.64 -9.05
C ILE A 145 -17.77 30.36 -7.90
N ALA A 146 -18.37 31.41 -7.32
CA ALA A 146 -19.37 31.30 -6.25
C ALA A 146 -20.52 30.38 -6.65
N SER A 147 -21.02 30.53 -7.87
CA SER A 147 -22.08 29.68 -8.41
C SER A 147 -21.62 28.23 -8.61
N SER A 148 -20.43 28.02 -9.18
CA SER A 148 -19.90 26.67 -9.49
C SER A 148 -19.55 25.85 -8.26
N LEU A 149 -19.06 26.50 -7.20
CA LEU A 149 -18.65 25.86 -5.94
C LEU A 149 -19.74 25.93 -4.86
N SER A 150 -20.92 26.48 -5.17
CA SER A 150 -22.01 26.70 -4.21
C SER A 150 -21.58 27.47 -2.95
N LEU A 151 -20.78 28.52 -3.14
CA LEU A 151 -20.26 29.40 -2.08
C LEU A 151 -20.85 30.80 -2.20
N SER A 152 -20.80 31.59 -1.13
CA SER A 152 -21.12 33.02 -1.22
C SER A 152 -20.01 33.78 -1.95
N VAL A 153 -20.36 34.86 -2.66
CA VAL A 153 -19.38 35.77 -3.29
C VAL A 153 -18.34 36.26 -2.28
N ASN A 154 -18.77 36.57 -1.05
CA ASN A 154 -17.88 37.00 0.02
C ASN A 154 -16.90 35.89 0.45
N THR A 155 -17.36 34.65 0.50
CA THR A 155 -16.51 33.47 0.79
C THR A 155 -15.46 33.25 -0.29
N VAL A 156 -15.83 33.43 -1.57
CA VAL A 156 -14.86 33.33 -2.67
C VAL A 156 -13.81 34.43 -2.57
N LYS A 157 -14.22 35.68 -2.28
CA LYS A 157 -13.28 36.80 -2.09
C LYS A 157 -12.32 36.55 -0.93
N SER A 158 -12.82 36.13 0.23
CA SER A 158 -11.99 35.89 1.41
C SER A 158 -11.03 34.72 1.21
N ARG A 159 -11.49 33.63 0.57
CA ARG A 159 -10.63 32.48 0.23
C ARG A 159 -9.58 32.84 -0.82
N LEU A 160 -9.92 33.67 -1.82
CA LEU A 160 -8.94 34.12 -2.82
C LEU A 160 -7.85 34.99 -2.19
N LEU A 161 -8.22 35.92 -1.30
CA LEU A 161 -7.27 36.72 -0.54
C LEU A 161 -6.34 35.84 0.30
N ARG A 162 -6.94 34.93 1.08
CA ARG A 162 -6.18 34.03 1.95
C ARG A 162 -5.27 33.09 1.15
N ALA A 163 -5.71 32.62 -0.01
CA ALA A 163 -4.89 31.80 -0.90
C ALA A 163 -3.66 32.56 -1.40
N ARG A 164 -3.79 33.84 -1.77
CA ARG A 164 -2.64 34.68 -2.16
C ARG A 164 -1.63 34.81 -1.04
N GLU A 165 -2.09 35.04 0.19
CA GLU A 165 -1.23 35.11 1.38
C GLU A 165 -0.47 33.80 1.59
N ILE A 166 -1.18 32.66 1.59
CA ILE A 166 -0.57 31.33 1.77
C ILE A 166 0.47 31.04 0.68
N LEU A 167 0.15 31.35 -0.58
CA LEU A 167 1.07 31.13 -1.70
C LEU A 167 2.31 32.02 -1.58
N LYS A 168 2.14 33.29 -1.20
CA LYS A 168 3.26 34.22 -1.01
C LYS A 168 4.18 33.76 0.13
N GLU A 169 3.60 33.45 1.29
CA GLU A 169 4.35 32.92 2.44
C GLU A 169 5.08 31.63 2.07
N GLY A 170 4.43 30.71 1.36
CA GLY A 170 5.03 29.45 0.92
C GLY A 170 6.14 29.62 -0.12
N MET A 171 6.08 30.65 -0.96
CA MET A 171 7.13 30.96 -1.95
C MET A 171 8.37 31.58 -1.30
N ASP A 172 8.18 32.38 -0.24
CA ASP A 172 9.27 33.01 0.51
C ASP A 172 10.00 31.99 1.43
N MET A 173 9.35 30.87 1.75
CA MET A 173 9.88 29.83 2.62
C MET A 173 10.40 28.61 1.84
N THR A 174 11.50 28.02 2.33
CA THR A 174 11.94 26.69 1.89
C THR A 174 11.01 25.64 2.50
N ARG A 175 10.26 24.92 1.67
CA ARG A 175 9.43 23.79 2.10
C ARG A 175 10.35 22.59 2.34
N GLU A 176 10.50 22.19 3.59
CA GLU A 176 11.21 20.97 3.97
C GLU A 176 10.25 19.78 3.91
N PHE A 177 10.55 18.82 3.03
CA PHE A 177 9.80 17.57 2.94
C PHE A 177 10.36 16.55 3.94
N GLY A 178 9.49 15.65 4.38
CA GLY A 178 9.88 14.57 5.27
C GLY A 178 10.83 13.56 4.64
N LYS A 179 11.38 12.68 5.47
CA LYS A 179 12.32 11.64 5.03
C LYS A 179 11.72 10.75 3.95
N ARG A 180 10.41 10.47 4.03
CA ARG A 180 9.70 9.56 3.11
C ARG A 180 9.58 10.11 1.69
N SER A 181 9.81 11.40 1.48
CA SER A 181 9.85 12.02 0.14
C SER A 181 11.04 11.56 -0.71
N TYR A 182 12.19 11.29 -0.08
CA TYR A 182 13.42 10.90 -0.79
C TYR A 182 13.95 9.52 -0.37
N ASN A 183 13.49 8.97 0.75
CA ASN A 183 13.85 7.64 1.22
C ASN A 183 12.61 6.87 1.73
N PRO A 184 11.68 6.49 0.83
CA PRO A 184 10.48 5.74 1.19
C PRO A 184 10.84 4.30 1.58
N GLU A 185 10.23 3.84 2.67
CA GLU A 185 10.48 2.52 3.27
C GLU A 185 9.56 1.45 2.65
N ASN A 186 9.98 0.19 2.79
CA ASN A 186 9.22 -0.98 2.38
C ASN A 186 8.73 -1.73 3.62
N ILE A 187 7.52 -2.27 3.54
CA ILE A 187 6.88 -2.99 4.64
C ILE A 187 6.42 -4.34 4.11
N GLY A 188 6.66 -5.40 4.87
CA GLY A 188 6.04 -6.70 4.66
C GLY A 188 4.65 -6.74 5.29
N PHE A 189 3.71 -7.43 4.67
CA PHE A 189 2.37 -7.57 5.24
C PHE A 189 1.97 -9.03 5.31
N VAL A 190 1.25 -9.38 6.38
CA VAL A 190 0.61 -10.67 6.55
C VAL A 190 -0.88 -10.43 6.78
N SER A 191 -1.72 -11.28 6.17
CA SER A 191 -3.16 -11.26 6.37
C SER A 191 -3.68 -12.67 6.59
N SER A 192 -4.77 -12.78 7.36
CA SER A 192 -5.52 -14.01 7.53
C SER A 192 -7.02 -13.73 7.43
N GLY A 193 -7.81 -14.74 7.05
CA GLY A 193 -9.27 -14.63 6.91
C GLY A 193 -9.76 -14.57 5.46
N ASP A 194 -11.06 -14.34 5.28
CA ASP A 194 -11.73 -14.23 3.97
C ASP A 194 -11.43 -12.88 3.32
N GLN A 195 -10.89 -12.90 2.10
CA GLN A 195 -10.42 -11.74 1.34
C GLN A 195 -10.97 -11.79 -0.11
N SER A 196 -12.19 -12.29 -0.28
CA SER A 196 -12.80 -12.56 -1.59
C SER A 196 -12.83 -11.37 -2.57
N ASN A 197 -12.84 -10.12 -2.10
CA ASN A 197 -12.75 -8.92 -2.94
C ASN A 197 -11.30 -8.48 -3.23
N GLY A 198 -10.30 -9.15 -2.67
CA GLY A 198 -8.87 -8.86 -2.85
C GLY A 198 -8.33 -7.72 -1.99
N LEU A 199 -9.11 -7.25 -1.01
CA LEU A 199 -8.60 -6.39 0.06
C LEU A 199 -7.93 -7.27 1.14
N PRO A 200 -6.92 -6.75 1.85
CA PRO A 200 -6.32 -5.42 1.72
C PRO A 200 -5.32 -5.27 0.55
N TRP A 201 -4.94 -6.36 -0.10
CA TRP A 201 -3.83 -6.42 -1.05
C TRP A 201 -3.90 -5.43 -2.22
N LYS A 202 -5.09 -5.19 -2.77
CA LYS A 202 -5.30 -4.19 -3.84
C LYS A 202 -4.97 -2.76 -3.39
N ALA A 203 -5.16 -2.44 -2.11
CA ALA A 203 -4.91 -1.11 -1.56
C ALA A 203 -3.43 -0.88 -1.24
N VAL A 204 -2.69 -1.94 -0.92
CA VAL A 204 -1.27 -1.88 -0.49
C VAL A 204 -0.31 -2.46 -1.53
N ASN A 205 -0.65 -2.46 -2.81
CA ASN A 205 0.24 -2.94 -3.88
C ASN A 205 1.23 -1.87 -4.40
N ARG A 206 1.26 -0.69 -3.77
CA ARG A 206 2.04 0.48 -4.19
C ARG A 206 2.78 1.10 -3.01
N LYS A 207 3.88 1.80 -3.31
CA LYS A 207 4.79 2.36 -2.31
C LYS A 207 4.23 3.55 -1.53
N ILE A 208 3.38 4.37 -2.17
CA ILE A 208 2.73 5.52 -1.52
C ILE A 208 1.82 5.05 -0.36
N PRO A 209 0.87 4.12 -0.58
CA PRO A 209 0.08 3.52 0.50
C PRO A 209 0.89 3.04 1.70
N HIS A 210 2.00 2.32 1.46
CA HIS A 210 2.88 1.83 2.54
C HIS A 210 3.38 2.98 3.41
N ASN A 211 3.89 4.05 2.78
CA ASN A 211 4.51 5.16 3.50
C ASN A 211 3.47 6.08 4.16
N ILE A 212 2.24 6.16 3.63
CA ILE A 212 1.11 6.78 4.33
C ILE A 212 0.82 6.01 5.61
N LEU A 213 0.67 4.69 5.52
CA LEU A 213 0.33 3.83 6.65
C LEU A 213 1.45 3.82 7.70
N LEU A 214 2.73 3.85 7.31
CA LEU A 214 3.84 4.01 8.25
C LEU A 214 3.77 5.32 9.01
N GLN A 215 3.60 6.44 8.29
CA GLN A 215 3.55 7.76 8.92
C GLN A 215 2.36 7.85 9.88
N ALA A 216 1.19 7.40 9.43
CA ALA A 216 -0.04 7.43 10.21
C ALA A 216 -0.08 6.39 11.36
N SER A 217 0.83 5.40 11.38
CA SER A 217 0.90 4.40 12.46
C SER A 217 1.44 4.99 13.76
N ASN A 218 2.54 5.75 13.67
CA ASN A 218 3.20 6.33 14.84
C ASN A 218 2.78 7.78 15.09
N ASN A 219 2.18 8.44 14.10
CA ASN A 219 1.80 9.83 14.17
C ASN A 219 0.47 10.07 13.44
N PRO A 220 -0.68 10.15 14.14
CA PRO A 220 -1.95 10.53 13.53
C PRO A 220 -1.80 11.83 12.73
N SER A 221 -1.99 11.74 11.43
CA SER A 221 -1.58 12.79 10.48
C SER A 221 -2.75 13.31 9.67
N THR A 222 -2.81 14.61 9.41
CA THR A 222 -3.73 15.18 8.42
C THR A 222 -3.26 14.84 7.00
N VAL A 223 -4.12 15.02 6.01
CA VAL A 223 -3.76 14.82 4.59
C VAL A 223 -2.62 15.76 4.19
N GLU A 224 -2.59 16.98 4.72
CA GLU A 224 -1.49 17.93 4.51
C GLU A 224 -0.18 17.46 5.15
N GLU A 225 -0.20 16.99 6.41
CA GLU A 225 0.99 16.46 7.07
C GLU A 225 1.58 15.27 6.28
N LEU A 226 0.72 14.36 5.80
CA LEU A 226 1.12 13.23 4.94
C LEU A 226 1.71 13.70 3.60
N SER A 227 1.07 14.69 2.97
CA SER A 227 1.52 15.28 1.71
C SER A 227 2.93 15.86 1.83
N ILE A 228 3.25 16.51 2.96
CA ILE A 228 4.58 17.05 3.23
C ILE A 228 5.59 15.97 3.59
N GLU A 229 5.21 14.98 4.40
CA GLU A 229 6.12 13.89 4.75
C GLU A 229 6.58 13.10 3.51
N LEU A 230 5.64 12.82 2.60
CA LEU A 230 5.90 12.02 1.39
C LEU A 230 6.33 12.88 0.18
N GLY A 231 6.26 14.21 0.26
CA GLY A 231 6.52 15.10 -0.87
C GLY A 231 5.57 14.89 -2.06
N VAL A 232 4.37 14.34 -1.81
CA VAL A 232 3.35 14.06 -2.82
C VAL A 232 2.34 15.19 -2.81
N ALA A 233 2.04 15.78 -3.96
CA ALA A 233 1.10 16.88 -4.06
C ALA A 233 -0.27 16.53 -3.46
N LEU A 234 -0.88 17.52 -2.81
CA LEU A 234 -2.07 17.32 -1.99
C LEU A 234 -3.27 16.69 -2.73
N PRO A 235 -3.59 16.97 -4.02
CA PRO A 235 -4.72 16.33 -4.68
C PRO A 235 -4.57 14.80 -4.77
N TYR A 236 -3.36 14.33 -5.06
CA TYR A 236 -3.10 12.90 -5.12
C TYR A 236 -3.11 12.28 -3.72
N MET A 237 -2.62 13.01 -2.71
CA MET A 237 -2.68 12.54 -1.32
C MET A 237 -4.13 12.42 -0.82
N GLU A 238 -5.02 13.36 -1.19
CA GLU A 238 -6.45 13.30 -0.89
C GLU A 238 -7.08 12.00 -1.42
N GLU A 239 -6.78 11.61 -2.67
CA GLU A 239 -7.27 10.36 -3.27
C GLU A 239 -6.69 9.11 -2.58
N GLU A 240 -5.38 9.08 -2.30
CA GLU A 240 -4.73 7.93 -1.66
C GLU A 240 -5.24 7.66 -0.24
N VAL A 241 -5.39 8.73 0.56
CA VAL A 241 -5.91 8.62 1.93
C VAL A 241 -7.35 8.14 1.92
N GLU A 242 -8.18 8.64 1.01
CA GLU A 242 -9.58 8.21 0.89
C GLU A 242 -9.67 6.73 0.49
N MET A 243 -8.86 6.27 -0.47
CA MET A 243 -8.81 4.85 -0.85
C MET A 243 -8.42 3.95 0.33
N LEU A 244 -7.42 4.35 1.12
CA LEU A 244 -7.00 3.60 2.31
C LEU A 244 -8.04 3.61 3.42
N HIS A 245 -8.74 4.72 3.61
CA HIS A 245 -9.84 4.83 4.56
C HIS A 245 -11.00 3.91 4.16
N GLN A 246 -11.42 3.94 2.88
CA GLN A 246 -12.46 3.05 2.34
C GLN A 246 -12.05 1.57 2.39
N ALA A 247 -10.76 1.27 2.24
CA ALA A 247 -10.20 -0.07 2.40
C ALA A 247 -10.12 -0.53 3.87
N THR A 248 -10.57 0.29 4.83
CA THR A 248 -10.51 0.03 6.28
C THR A 248 -9.09 -0.18 6.80
N LEU A 249 -8.10 0.53 6.24
CA LEU A 249 -6.70 0.52 6.68
C LEU A 249 -6.31 1.81 7.44
N LEU A 250 -7.11 2.88 7.29
CA LEU A 250 -7.01 4.11 8.05
C LEU A 250 -8.33 4.40 8.75
N ASP A 251 -8.25 4.81 10.01
CA ASP A 251 -9.38 5.37 10.76
C ASP A 251 -9.24 6.89 10.85
N LYS A 252 -10.37 7.59 10.71
CA LYS A 252 -10.42 9.06 10.79
C LYS A 252 -10.72 9.52 12.21
N GLN A 253 -9.88 10.39 12.75
CA GLN A 253 -10.01 10.99 14.08
C GLN A 253 -10.00 12.52 13.96
N GLY A 254 -11.19 13.11 13.83
CA GLY A 254 -11.31 14.54 13.51
C GLY A 254 -10.82 14.82 12.08
N ASP A 255 -9.76 15.61 11.96
CA ASP A 255 -9.09 15.93 10.68
C ASP A 255 -7.83 15.09 10.41
N LYS A 256 -7.44 14.22 11.36
CA LYS A 256 -6.29 13.32 11.26
C LYS A 256 -6.72 11.89 10.89
N TYR A 257 -5.81 11.15 10.29
CA TYR A 257 -5.93 9.73 10.01
C TYR A 257 -4.87 8.95 10.78
N ILE A 258 -5.26 7.78 11.29
CA ILE A 258 -4.39 6.85 11.99
C ILE A 258 -4.48 5.48 11.34
N THR A 259 -3.36 4.77 11.22
CA THR A 259 -3.36 3.37 10.77
C THR A 259 -4.07 2.51 11.81
N ASN A 260 -5.02 1.69 11.35
CA ASN A 260 -5.91 0.94 12.25
C ASN A 260 -5.50 -0.52 12.48
N PHE A 261 -4.26 -0.85 12.11
CA PHE A 261 -3.64 -2.14 12.34
C PHE A 261 -2.18 -1.94 12.79
N PHE A 262 -1.56 -2.98 13.34
CA PHE A 262 -0.19 -2.89 13.83
C PHE A 262 0.80 -2.93 12.67
N ILE A 263 1.73 -1.98 12.65
CA ILE A 263 2.96 -2.08 11.87
C ILE A 263 4.10 -2.24 12.88
N LEU A 264 4.65 -3.44 13.01
CA LEU A 264 5.72 -3.71 13.94
C LEU A 264 7.04 -3.21 13.36
N ASP A 265 7.65 -2.23 14.03
CA ASP A 265 9.02 -1.82 13.74
C ASP A 265 10.03 -2.91 14.16
N LYS A 266 11.27 -2.77 13.69
CA LYS A 266 12.34 -3.73 13.99
C LYS A 266 12.54 -3.95 15.49
N ASP A 267 12.49 -2.90 16.30
CA ASP A 267 12.79 -3.00 17.73
C ASP A 267 11.69 -3.75 18.48
N CYS A 268 10.44 -3.51 18.13
CA CYS A 268 9.28 -4.25 18.62
C CYS A 268 9.39 -5.73 18.24
N GLN A 269 9.69 -6.05 16.97
CA GLN A 269 9.84 -7.44 16.51
C GLN A 269 10.96 -8.18 17.25
N ILE A 270 12.10 -7.53 17.50
CA ILE A 270 13.22 -8.10 18.26
C ILE A 270 12.85 -8.31 19.73
N GLU A 271 12.13 -7.36 20.34
CA GLU A 271 11.70 -7.49 21.74
C GLU A 271 10.71 -8.65 21.91
N ILE A 272 9.74 -8.79 21.00
CA ILE A 272 8.82 -9.95 20.96
C ILE A 272 9.61 -11.25 20.78
N TYR A 273 10.52 -11.31 19.80
CA TYR A 273 11.39 -12.48 19.59
C TYR A 273 12.11 -12.90 20.88
N ASN A 274 12.75 -11.94 21.55
CA ASN A 274 13.48 -12.20 22.79
C ASN A 274 12.55 -12.69 23.91
N VAL A 275 11.32 -12.16 24.00
CA VAL A 275 10.31 -12.63 24.94
C VAL A 275 9.90 -14.08 24.63
N LEU A 276 9.62 -14.42 23.37
CA LEU A 276 9.21 -15.77 22.97
C LEU A 276 10.33 -16.81 23.15
N ARG A 277 11.59 -16.37 23.03
CA ARG A 277 12.77 -17.17 23.33
C ARG A 277 12.99 -17.37 24.84
N GLN A 278 12.46 -16.51 25.71
CA GLN A 278 12.50 -16.76 27.15
C GLN A 278 11.69 -18.02 27.48
N GLY A 279 12.34 -18.99 28.13
CA GLY A 279 11.70 -20.26 28.49
C GLY A 279 11.56 -21.24 27.32
N ALA A 280 12.20 -20.99 26.17
CA ALA A 280 12.19 -21.91 25.03
C ALA A 280 12.77 -23.28 25.39
N ASN A 281 13.94 -23.33 26.03
CA ASN A 281 14.57 -24.59 26.44
C ASN A 281 13.66 -25.45 27.33
N GLU A 282 12.99 -24.83 28.32
CA GLU A 282 12.07 -25.55 29.21
C GLU A 282 10.84 -26.03 28.45
N ARG A 283 10.27 -25.19 27.58
CA ARG A 283 9.15 -25.56 26.72
C ARG A 283 9.51 -26.76 25.82
N SER A 284 10.64 -26.70 25.12
CA SER A 284 11.11 -27.76 24.23
C SER A 284 11.35 -29.06 25.00
N ARG A 285 11.97 -29.00 26.19
CA ARG A 285 12.11 -30.16 27.08
C ARG A 285 10.77 -30.78 27.46
N LEU A 286 9.80 -29.96 27.90
CA LEU A 286 8.47 -30.42 28.31
C LEU A 286 7.68 -31.03 27.15
N ILE A 287 7.82 -30.49 25.93
CA ILE A 287 7.22 -31.04 24.70
C ILE A 287 7.89 -32.36 24.32
N SER A 288 9.22 -32.46 24.41
CA SER A 288 9.94 -33.72 24.18
C SER A 288 9.44 -34.83 25.10
N GLU A 289 9.32 -34.54 26.40
CA GLU A 289 8.79 -35.50 27.37
C GLU A 289 7.35 -35.92 27.04
N PHE A 290 6.48 -34.98 26.68
CA PHE A 290 5.12 -35.30 26.24
C PHE A 290 5.11 -36.28 25.06
N MET A 291 5.96 -36.04 24.05
CA MET A 291 6.04 -36.92 22.89
C MET A 291 6.50 -38.32 23.29
N ASP A 292 7.52 -38.43 24.14
CA ASP A 292 8.06 -39.71 24.60
C ASP A 292 7.02 -40.50 25.42
N ASP A 293 6.24 -39.81 26.26
CA ASP A 293 5.18 -40.42 27.07
C ASP A 293 3.96 -40.84 26.23
N SER A 294 3.64 -40.11 25.16
CA SER A 294 2.32 -40.20 24.50
C SER A 294 2.32 -40.84 23.13
N ILE A 295 3.46 -41.04 22.47
CA ILE A 295 3.52 -41.53 21.07
C ILE A 295 2.81 -42.88 20.89
N ALA A 296 2.96 -43.79 21.84
CA ALA A 296 2.35 -45.11 21.80
C ALA A 296 0.82 -45.04 21.91
N ASP A 297 0.29 -44.11 22.71
CA ASP A 297 -1.16 -43.91 22.85
C ASP A 297 -1.73 -43.19 21.63
N ILE A 298 -0.98 -42.24 21.04
CA ILE A 298 -1.34 -41.59 19.78
C ILE A 298 -1.44 -42.62 18.64
N ARG A 299 -0.52 -43.59 18.55
CA ARG A 299 -0.61 -44.67 17.56
C ARG A 299 -1.88 -45.51 17.70
N LYS A 300 -2.33 -45.78 18.94
CA LYS A 300 -3.58 -46.53 19.19
C LYS A 300 -4.82 -45.82 18.64
N LEU A 301 -4.74 -44.52 18.34
CA LEU A 301 -5.82 -43.76 17.71
C LEU A 301 -5.96 -44.04 16.20
N GLY A 302 -5.00 -44.75 15.59
CA GLY A 302 -5.04 -45.13 14.17
C GLY A 302 -4.90 -43.95 13.21
N ILE A 303 -4.22 -42.88 13.64
CA ILE A 303 -3.96 -41.69 12.79
C ILE A 303 -2.82 -41.91 11.79
N ALA A 304 -1.98 -42.92 12.02
CA ALA A 304 -0.83 -43.26 11.20
C ALA A 304 -0.81 -44.77 10.98
N GLY A 305 -0.45 -45.21 9.77
CA GLY A 305 -0.20 -46.63 9.51
C GLY A 305 1.11 -47.11 10.17
N ASP A 306 1.27 -48.42 10.30
CA ASP A 306 2.48 -49.03 10.89
C ASP A 306 3.76 -48.72 10.08
N HIS A 307 3.62 -48.39 8.80
CA HIS A 307 4.72 -48.02 7.91
C HIS A 307 5.20 -46.57 8.10
N ILE A 308 4.41 -45.71 8.75
CA ILE A 308 4.79 -44.32 9.02
C ILE A 308 5.68 -44.30 10.26
N ASP A 309 6.87 -43.71 10.16
CA ASP A 309 7.84 -43.60 11.26
C ASP A 309 7.35 -42.66 12.38
N ASP A 310 7.70 -42.94 13.64
CA ASP A 310 7.35 -42.09 14.79
C ASP A 310 7.83 -40.65 14.64
N ASN A 311 8.96 -40.45 13.95
CA ASN A 311 9.49 -39.13 13.66
C ASN A 311 8.50 -38.28 12.84
N ILE A 312 7.77 -38.87 11.89
CA ILE A 312 6.74 -38.16 11.11
C ILE A 312 5.59 -37.69 12.00
N ILE A 313 5.17 -38.54 12.95
CA ILE A 313 4.15 -38.17 13.93
C ILE A 313 4.67 -37.03 14.81
N ARG A 314 5.93 -37.09 15.28
CA ARG A 314 6.55 -36.02 16.07
C ARG A 314 6.60 -34.69 15.31
N TRP A 315 7.02 -34.72 14.04
CA TRP A 315 7.06 -33.54 13.17
C TRP A 315 5.70 -32.83 13.11
N TRP A 316 4.61 -33.58 12.99
CA TRP A 316 3.26 -33.02 13.01
C TRP A 316 2.79 -32.59 14.41
N LEU A 317 3.09 -33.39 15.42
CA LEU A 317 2.58 -33.21 16.77
C LEU A 317 3.13 -31.93 17.43
N VAL A 318 4.40 -31.62 17.23
CA VAL A 318 5.03 -30.40 17.80
C VAL A 318 4.27 -29.12 17.44
N PRO A 319 4.10 -28.76 16.14
CA PRO A 319 3.38 -27.54 15.79
C PRO A 319 1.91 -27.61 16.20
N HIS A 320 1.26 -28.78 16.12
CA HIS A 320 -0.12 -28.95 16.57
C HIS A 320 -0.32 -28.62 18.06
N LEU A 321 0.55 -29.15 18.93
CA LEU A 321 0.48 -28.87 20.37
C LEU A 321 0.74 -27.40 20.68
N ILE A 322 1.74 -26.79 20.02
CA ILE A 322 2.02 -25.36 20.17
C ILE A 322 0.81 -24.53 19.73
N ASP A 323 0.22 -24.84 18.58
CA ASP A 323 -0.96 -24.13 18.07
C ASP A 323 -2.13 -24.22 19.05
N ARG A 324 -2.35 -25.41 19.64
CA ARG A 324 -3.39 -25.61 20.64
C ARG A 324 -3.12 -24.84 21.92
N LEU A 325 -1.88 -24.84 22.41
CA LEU A 325 -1.43 -24.05 23.55
C LEU A 325 -1.63 -22.55 23.33
N ILE A 326 -1.25 -22.04 22.16
CA ILE A 326 -1.46 -20.65 21.75
C ILE A 326 -2.96 -20.32 21.76
N GLU A 327 -3.78 -21.18 21.15
CA GLU A 327 -5.22 -20.98 21.09
C GLU A 327 -5.85 -20.90 22.49
N ILE A 328 -5.54 -21.84 23.38
CA ILE A 328 -6.04 -21.83 24.77
C ILE A 328 -5.59 -20.56 25.49
N SER A 329 -4.30 -20.24 25.41
CA SER A 329 -3.72 -19.10 26.12
C SER A 329 -4.35 -17.78 25.66
N VAL A 330 -4.42 -17.54 24.35
CA VAL A 330 -5.01 -16.31 23.79
C VAL A 330 -6.50 -16.23 24.12
N LYS A 331 -7.29 -17.30 23.90
CA LYS A 331 -8.74 -17.29 24.20
C LYS A 331 -9.04 -17.11 25.68
N SER A 332 -8.13 -17.51 26.58
CA SER A 332 -8.29 -17.29 28.01
C SER A 332 -8.06 -15.82 28.44
N LYS A 333 -7.39 -15.02 27.59
CA LYS A 333 -6.95 -13.65 27.91
C LYS A 333 -7.55 -12.58 27.00
N SER A 334 -8.13 -12.96 25.86
CA SER A 334 -8.75 -12.04 24.92
C SER A 334 -10.00 -12.64 24.29
N ASN A 335 -11.01 -11.78 24.12
CA ASN A 335 -12.21 -12.11 23.35
C ASN A 335 -12.02 -11.94 21.84
N VAL A 336 -10.91 -11.32 21.41
CA VAL A 336 -10.59 -11.09 20.00
C VAL A 336 -9.53 -12.10 19.58
N TYR A 337 -9.97 -13.28 19.18
CA TYR A 337 -9.11 -14.32 18.62
C TYR A 337 -9.18 -14.32 17.09
N GLU A 338 -10.39 -14.22 16.54
CA GLU A 338 -10.61 -14.27 15.10
C GLU A 338 -10.34 -12.93 14.42
N PRO A 339 -10.07 -12.94 13.10
CA PRO A 339 -9.95 -11.72 12.34
C PRO A 339 -11.20 -10.83 12.47
N PRO A 340 -11.06 -9.49 12.47
CA PRO A 340 -12.20 -8.59 12.59
C PRO A 340 -13.08 -8.62 11.34
N VAL A 341 -14.38 -8.42 11.54
CA VAL A 341 -15.34 -8.20 10.45
C VAL A 341 -15.18 -6.78 9.92
N ARG A 342 -15.05 -6.65 8.60
CA ARG A 342 -14.86 -5.39 7.90
C ARG A 342 -16.18 -4.81 7.44
N ALA A 343 -16.20 -3.51 7.14
CA ALA A 343 -17.42 -2.78 6.75
C ALA A 343 -18.09 -3.35 5.48
N ASN A 344 -17.33 -4.03 4.62
CA ASN A 344 -17.80 -4.69 3.41
C ASN A 344 -18.31 -6.14 3.65
N GLY A 345 -18.31 -6.62 4.89
CA GLY A 345 -18.76 -7.96 5.27
C GLY A 345 -17.66 -9.04 5.22
N GLU A 346 -16.47 -8.74 4.70
CA GLU A 346 -15.34 -9.66 4.76
C GLU A 346 -14.82 -9.81 6.20
N THR A 347 -14.12 -10.90 6.48
CA THR A 347 -13.56 -11.15 7.82
C THR A 347 -12.07 -11.44 7.67
N TRP A 348 -11.24 -10.40 7.81
CA TRP A 348 -9.80 -10.53 7.68
C TRP A 348 -9.03 -9.60 8.61
N GLY A 349 -7.84 -10.06 9.01
CA GLY A 349 -6.93 -9.36 9.90
C GLY A 349 -5.64 -9.08 9.16
N PHE A 350 -4.90 -8.07 9.61
CA PHE A 350 -3.80 -7.51 8.85
C PHE A 350 -2.73 -6.99 9.78
N VAL A 351 -1.47 -7.33 9.49
CA VAL A 351 -0.31 -6.90 10.28
C VAL A 351 0.78 -6.50 9.31
N GLY A 352 1.40 -5.35 9.58
CA GLY A 352 2.57 -4.86 8.86
C GLY A 352 3.85 -5.13 9.65
N TYR A 353 4.95 -5.31 8.93
CA TYR A 353 6.27 -5.61 9.48
C TYR A 353 7.31 -4.77 8.75
N GLU A 354 8.16 -4.07 9.48
CA GLU A 354 9.42 -3.62 8.88
C GLU A 354 10.22 -4.85 8.46
N ILE A 355 10.73 -4.82 7.23
CA ILE A 355 11.50 -5.93 6.67
C ILE A 355 12.82 -6.04 7.44
N PHE A 356 13.00 -7.16 8.13
CA PHE A 356 14.23 -7.48 8.83
C PHE A 356 14.44 -9.00 8.87
N GLU A 357 15.66 -9.42 9.16
CA GLU A 357 16.00 -10.83 9.35
C GLU A 357 16.06 -11.15 10.84
N TYR A 358 15.27 -12.15 11.27
CA TYR A 358 15.37 -12.70 12.61
C TYR A 358 16.73 -13.39 12.81
N PRO A 359 17.18 -13.58 14.08
CA PRO A 359 18.44 -14.29 14.36
C PRO A 359 18.45 -15.76 13.90
N GLU A 360 17.30 -16.31 13.53
CA GLU A 360 17.12 -17.67 13.03
C GLU A 360 15.97 -17.71 12.01
N GLU A 361 15.88 -18.81 11.25
CA GLU A 361 14.84 -19.00 10.25
C GLU A 361 13.51 -19.44 10.92
N LEU A 362 12.47 -18.60 10.81
CA LEU A 362 11.17 -18.78 11.48
C LEU A 362 9.98 -18.90 10.51
N GLY A 363 10.23 -18.97 9.20
CA GLY A 363 9.19 -18.88 8.17
C GLY A 363 8.60 -20.23 7.77
N MET A 364 7.54 -20.69 8.45
CA MET A 364 6.73 -21.82 7.98
C MET A 364 5.23 -21.59 8.17
N GLY A 365 4.55 -21.22 7.08
CA GLY A 365 3.09 -21.10 7.05
C GLY A 365 2.39 -22.46 7.14
N GLN A 366 1.10 -22.48 7.48
CA GLN A 366 0.25 -23.66 7.45
C GLN A 366 -0.83 -23.43 6.39
N ASN A 367 -0.83 -24.25 5.35
CA ASN A 367 -1.71 -24.08 4.19
C ASN A 367 -2.59 -25.32 4.01
N GLY A 368 -3.78 -25.12 3.45
CA GLY A 368 -4.72 -26.22 3.21
C GLY A 368 -5.41 -26.16 1.84
N ALA A 369 -5.83 -27.32 1.35
CA ALA A 369 -6.64 -27.47 0.15
C ALA A 369 -7.75 -28.50 0.38
N GLY A 370 -8.98 -28.19 -0.05
CA GLY A 370 -10.11 -29.06 0.24
C GLY A 370 -11.47 -28.38 0.25
N ASN A 371 -12.39 -28.91 1.06
CA ASN A 371 -13.69 -28.32 1.39
C ASN A 371 -13.93 -28.38 2.92
N SER A 372 -15.09 -27.91 3.40
CA SER A 372 -15.41 -27.86 4.84
C SER A 372 -15.28 -29.20 5.56
N ASP A 373 -15.46 -30.30 4.83
CA ASP A 373 -15.53 -31.65 5.39
C ASP A 373 -14.27 -32.46 5.08
N ASN A 374 -13.35 -31.91 4.27
CA ASN A 374 -12.19 -32.63 3.73
C ASN A 374 -11.07 -31.66 3.48
N MET A 375 -10.09 -31.60 4.37
CA MET A 375 -8.96 -30.69 4.23
C MET A 375 -7.66 -31.45 4.22
N PHE A 376 -6.84 -31.22 3.20
CA PHE A 376 -5.43 -31.57 3.20
C PHE A 376 -4.63 -30.37 3.71
N TRP A 377 -3.75 -30.58 4.68
CA TRP A 377 -2.89 -29.56 5.26
C TRP A 377 -1.41 -29.85 5.02
N VAL A 378 -0.65 -28.79 4.82
CA VAL A 378 0.82 -28.78 4.75
C VAL A 378 1.36 -27.66 5.62
N TYR A 379 2.51 -27.89 6.25
CA TYR A 379 3.34 -26.78 6.73
C TYR A 379 4.45 -26.49 5.73
N GLY A 380 4.64 -25.21 5.42
CA GLY A 380 5.51 -24.76 4.34
C GLY A 380 4.94 -25.12 2.96
N GLY A 381 5.50 -24.50 1.91
CA GLY A 381 5.12 -24.78 0.53
C GLY A 381 3.65 -24.52 0.21
N PHE A 382 3.19 -25.07 -0.92
CA PHE A 382 1.80 -25.01 -1.36
C PHE A 382 1.11 -26.37 -1.19
N PRO A 383 -0.15 -26.39 -0.72
CA PRO A 383 -0.91 -27.63 -0.61
C PRO A 383 -1.13 -28.22 -2.02
N PRO A 384 -1.45 -29.52 -2.11
CA PRO A 384 -1.80 -30.12 -3.39
C PRO A 384 -3.03 -29.42 -4.00
N LYS A 385 -3.24 -29.62 -5.32
CA LYS A 385 -4.44 -29.10 -5.98
C LYS A 385 -5.70 -29.64 -5.30
N GLN A 386 -6.76 -28.84 -5.29
CA GLN A 386 -8.02 -29.20 -4.59
C GLN A 386 -8.58 -30.56 -5.02
N ASN A 387 -8.52 -30.90 -6.32
CA ASN A 387 -8.97 -32.21 -6.82
C ASN A 387 -8.13 -33.39 -6.28
N VAL A 388 -6.82 -33.20 -6.06
CA VAL A 388 -5.93 -34.19 -5.45
C VAL A 388 -6.33 -34.41 -3.98
N ALA A 389 -6.52 -33.32 -3.23
CA ALA A 389 -6.96 -33.38 -1.84
C ALA A 389 -8.33 -34.08 -1.70
N LEU A 390 -9.31 -33.68 -2.52
CA LEU A 390 -10.66 -34.24 -2.47
C LEU A 390 -10.69 -35.72 -2.86
N LEU A 391 -9.96 -36.12 -3.92
CA LEU A 391 -9.90 -37.53 -4.32
C LEU A 391 -9.25 -38.38 -3.23
N LEU A 392 -8.12 -37.92 -2.64
CA LEU A 392 -7.46 -38.66 -1.56
C LEU A 392 -8.38 -38.85 -0.36
N CYS A 393 -9.03 -37.77 0.11
CA CYS A 393 -9.96 -37.84 1.23
C CYS A 393 -11.16 -38.76 0.93
N ASP A 394 -11.70 -38.72 -0.28
CA ASP A 394 -12.78 -39.62 -0.72
C ASP A 394 -12.34 -41.09 -0.73
N CYS A 395 -11.12 -41.36 -1.23
CA CYS A 395 -10.57 -42.71 -1.25
C CYS A 395 -10.44 -43.29 0.16
N ILE A 396 -9.90 -42.52 1.09
CA ILE A 396 -9.70 -42.93 2.48
C ILE A 396 -11.06 -43.12 3.18
N ARG A 397 -11.98 -42.14 3.05
CA ARG A 397 -13.28 -42.20 3.71
C ARG A 397 -14.10 -43.41 3.25
N ASN A 398 -14.11 -43.67 1.94
CA ASN A 398 -14.99 -44.65 1.32
C ASN A 398 -14.29 -45.98 1.00
N ASN A 399 -13.04 -46.18 1.45
CA ASN A 399 -12.20 -47.35 1.16
C ASN A 399 -12.21 -47.70 -0.34
N ARG A 400 -12.05 -46.68 -1.20
CA ARG A 400 -12.08 -46.89 -2.66
C ARG A 400 -10.80 -47.62 -3.11
N ILE A 401 -10.92 -48.32 -4.23
CA ILE A 401 -9.80 -48.92 -4.94
C ILE A 401 -9.63 -48.26 -6.30
N VAL A 402 -8.39 -48.21 -6.81
CA VAL A 402 -8.07 -47.53 -8.09
C VAL A 402 -8.82 -48.13 -9.28
N ALA A 403 -9.20 -49.41 -9.22
CA ALA A 403 -10.03 -50.05 -10.24
C ALA A 403 -11.44 -49.40 -10.38
N SER A 404 -11.93 -48.72 -9.34
CA SER A 404 -13.21 -48.00 -9.34
C SER A 404 -13.13 -46.59 -9.95
N PHE A 405 -11.93 -46.13 -10.31
CA PHE A 405 -11.73 -44.75 -10.77
C PHE A 405 -12.16 -44.57 -12.22
N SER A 406 -12.80 -43.43 -12.48
CA SER A 406 -12.95 -42.87 -13.82
C SER A 406 -11.59 -42.53 -14.43
N ASP A 407 -11.55 -42.32 -15.75
CA ASP A 407 -10.30 -41.94 -16.44
C ASP A 407 -9.74 -40.60 -15.98
N ILE A 408 -10.60 -39.71 -15.47
CA ILE A 408 -10.17 -38.43 -14.88
C ILE A 408 -9.52 -38.69 -13.52
N GLU A 409 -10.15 -39.49 -12.66
CA GLU A 409 -9.61 -39.82 -11.34
C GLU A 409 -8.28 -40.56 -11.44
N LYS A 410 -8.10 -41.45 -12.42
CA LYS A 410 -6.80 -42.11 -12.67
C LYS A 410 -5.68 -41.10 -12.96
N LYS A 411 -5.95 -40.06 -13.75
CA LYS A 411 -4.98 -38.98 -14.00
C LYS A 411 -4.69 -38.14 -12.76
N VAL A 412 -5.68 -37.94 -11.90
CA VAL A 412 -5.48 -37.26 -10.61
C VAL A 412 -4.62 -38.14 -9.69
N TRP A 413 -4.87 -39.44 -9.66
CA TRP A 413 -4.14 -40.44 -8.86
C TRP A 413 -2.63 -40.48 -9.17
N GLU A 414 -2.22 -40.21 -10.41
CA GLU A 414 -0.80 -40.06 -10.78
C GLU A 414 -0.06 -38.99 -9.95
N ASN A 415 -0.79 -38.05 -9.33
CA ASN A 415 -0.24 -37.01 -8.44
C ASN A 415 -0.36 -37.36 -6.95
N ILE A 416 -0.90 -38.55 -6.63
CA ILE A 416 -1.11 -39.07 -5.27
C ILE A 416 -0.16 -40.24 -5.01
N GLU A 417 -0.12 -41.21 -5.94
CA GLU A 417 0.60 -42.47 -5.80
C GLU A 417 2.08 -42.24 -5.45
N GLY A 418 2.54 -42.88 -4.38
CA GLY A 418 3.93 -42.82 -3.93
C GLY A 418 4.35 -41.48 -3.34
N LYS A 419 3.40 -40.52 -3.19
CA LYS A 419 3.66 -39.22 -2.57
C LYS A 419 2.81 -38.99 -1.32
N TYR A 420 1.51 -39.23 -1.40
CA TYR A 420 0.58 -39.02 -0.28
C TYR A 420 -0.15 -40.29 0.15
N ALA A 421 -0.21 -41.27 -0.75
CA ALA A 421 -0.74 -42.60 -0.53
C ALA A 421 -0.12 -43.55 -1.56
N HIS A 422 -0.15 -44.85 -1.29
CA HIS A 422 0.26 -45.89 -2.21
C HIS A 422 -0.77 -47.02 -2.27
N ILE A 423 -0.69 -47.83 -3.32
CA ILE A 423 -1.50 -49.04 -3.45
C ILE A 423 -0.77 -50.21 -2.76
N SER A 424 -1.45 -50.88 -1.82
CA SER A 424 -0.94 -52.10 -1.19
C SER A 424 -0.92 -53.28 -2.17
N GLU A 425 -0.23 -54.36 -1.81
CA GLU A 425 -0.23 -55.61 -2.60
C GLU A 425 -1.65 -56.17 -2.85
N ASN A 426 -2.59 -55.86 -1.95
CA ASN A 426 -3.99 -56.29 -2.04
C ASN A 426 -4.87 -55.31 -2.84
N GLY A 427 -4.30 -54.24 -3.40
CA GLY A 427 -5.03 -53.23 -4.18
C GLY A 427 -5.74 -52.17 -3.34
N GLU A 428 -5.48 -52.12 -2.03
CA GLU A 428 -6.04 -51.11 -1.12
C GLU A 428 -5.23 -49.82 -1.18
N ILE A 429 -5.89 -48.68 -1.02
CA ILE A 429 -5.22 -47.38 -0.93
C ILE A 429 -4.79 -47.14 0.52
N ILE A 430 -3.48 -47.04 0.73
CA ILE A 430 -2.88 -46.80 2.04
C ILE A 430 -2.33 -45.37 2.09
N PRO A 431 -2.78 -44.53 3.03
CA PRO A 431 -2.27 -43.18 3.17
C PRO A 431 -0.85 -43.19 3.77
N ASP A 432 0.07 -42.45 3.15
CA ASP A 432 1.46 -42.21 3.61
C ASP A 432 1.60 -40.93 4.45
N ILE A 433 0.46 -40.39 4.86
CA ILE A 433 0.29 -39.17 5.65
C ILE A 433 -0.64 -39.45 6.83
N LEU A 434 -0.67 -38.55 7.80
CA LEU A 434 -1.58 -38.68 8.92
C LEU A 434 -3.04 -38.47 8.49
N VAL A 435 -3.94 -39.33 8.99
CA VAL A 435 -5.38 -39.25 8.75
C VAL A 435 -6.11 -38.96 10.07
N LEU A 436 -6.64 -37.76 10.18
CA LEU A 436 -7.31 -37.27 11.36
C LEU A 436 -8.81 -37.11 11.11
N THR A 437 -9.60 -37.45 12.12
CA THR A 437 -11.04 -37.18 12.19
C THR A 437 -11.29 -36.26 13.38
N GLY A 438 -12.46 -35.60 13.41
CA GLY A 438 -12.81 -34.70 14.52
C GLY A 438 -12.73 -35.38 15.90
N ASP A 439 -13.13 -36.65 16.01
CA ASP A 439 -13.04 -37.40 17.26
C ASP A 439 -11.59 -37.76 17.65
N ARG A 440 -10.71 -38.01 16.67
CA ARG A 440 -9.30 -38.30 16.93
C ARG A 440 -8.56 -37.05 17.40
N PHE A 441 -8.84 -35.88 16.81
CA PHE A 441 -8.34 -34.59 17.31
C PHE A 441 -8.73 -34.37 18.77
N ALA A 442 -10.01 -34.53 19.10
CA ALA A 442 -10.50 -34.34 20.46
C ALA A 442 -9.82 -35.28 21.47
N LYS A 443 -9.51 -36.51 21.07
CA LYS A 443 -8.77 -37.46 21.91
C LYS A 443 -7.30 -37.06 22.12
N ILE A 444 -6.63 -36.54 21.08
CA ILE A 444 -5.24 -36.04 21.21
C ILE A 444 -5.21 -34.83 22.13
N ASP A 445 -6.17 -33.90 21.96
CA ASP A 445 -6.32 -32.75 22.85
C ASP A 445 -6.56 -33.16 24.31
N GLN A 446 -7.35 -34.20 24.53
CA GLN A 446 -7.59 -34.76 25.86
C GLN A 446 -6.31 -35.35 26.45
N LEU A 447 -5.59 -36.20 25.70
CA LEU A 447 -4.30 -36.76 26.13
C LEU A 447 -3.31 -35.66 26.51
N PHE A 448 -3.29 -34.58 25.74
CA PHE A 448 -2.45 -33.43 26.03
C PHE A 448 -2.84 -32.71 27.32
N GLN A 449 -4.13 -32.43 27.52
CA GLN A 449 -4.63 -31.73 28.72
C GLN A 449 -4.47 -32.55 30.01
N GLU A 450 -4.53 -33.88 29.93
CA GLU A 450 -4.33 -34.78 31.06
C GLU A 450 -2.85 -35.02 31.39
N HIS A 451 -1.94 -34.61 30.51
CA HIS A 451 -0.52 -34.87 30.68
C HIS A 451 0.10 -34.09 31.85
N ARG A 452 1.05 -34.72 32.55
CA ARG A 452 1.75 -34.13 33.72
C ARG A 452 2.42 -32.78 33.44
N ASN A 453 2.83 -32.53 32.21
CA ASN A 453 3.52 -31.31 31.80
C ASN A 453 2.58 -30.19 31.32
N TYR A 454 1.27 -30.45 31.16
CA TYR A 454 0.31 -29.48 30.61
C TYR A 454 0.30 -28.15 31.36
N ASN A 455 0.18 -28.19 32.69
CA ASN A 455 0.13 -26.96 33.50
C ASN A 455 1.40 -26.12 33.38
N LYS A 456 2.59 -26.76 33.35
CA LYS A 456 3.86 -26.04 33.18
C LYS A 456 3.99 -25.42 31.79
N LEU A 457 3.51 -26.12 30.76
CA LEU A 457 3.46 -25.58 29.40
C LEU A 457 2.49 -24.38 29.30
N MET A 458 1.33 -24.47 29.94
CA MET A 458 0.38 -23.36 30.02
C MET A 458 0.93 -22.16 30.80
N GLU A 459 1.66 -22.39 31.89
CA GLU A 459 2.38 -21.33 32.63
C GLU A 459 3.42 -20.64 31.75
N ASN A 460 4.20 -21.41 30.99
CA ASN A 460 5.16 -20.88 30.01
C ASN A 460 4.46 -20.01 28.95
N MET A 461 3.36 -20.51 28.36
CA MET A 461 2.59 -19.77 27.35
C MET A 461 2.00 -18.49 27.91
N ASN A 462 1.33 -18.58 29.05
CA ASN A 462 0.66 -17.45 29.67
C ASN A 462 1.66 -16.38 30.08
N GLY A 463 2.82 -16.78 30.62
CA GLY A 463 3.91 -15.87 30.95
C GLY A 463 4.49 -15.17 29.72
N ALA A 464 4.62 -15.87 28.59
CA ALA A 464 5.00 -15.25 27.32
C ALA A 464 3.92 -14.26 26.84
N TYR A 465 2.63 -14.64 26.93
CA TYR A 465 1.52 -13.80 26.49
C TYR A 465 1.52 -12.46 27.21
N ASP A 466 1.62 -12.45 28.55
CA ASP A 466 1.56 -11.21 29.32
C ASP A 466 2.71 -10.27 28.96
N LYS A 467 3.90 -10.83 28.69
CA LYS A 467 5.07 -10.05 28.28
C LYS A 467 4.91 -9.51 26.87
N VAL A 468 4.47 -10.32 25.90
CA VAL A 468 4.25 -9.84 24.53
C VAL A 468 3.12 -8.81 24.47
N GLU A 469 2.05 -8.99 25.23
CA GLU A 469 0.99 -7.99 25.35
C GLU A 469 1.55 -6.64 25.88
N ALA A 470 2.45 -6.68 26.88
CA ALA A 470 3.11 -5.49 27.38
C ALA A 470 4.00 -4.82 26.31
N VAL A 471 4.70 -5.61 25.47
CA VAL A 471 5.47 -5.08 24.34
C VAL A 471 4.55 -4.41 23.32
N PHE A 472 3.48 -5.06 22.88
CA PHE A 472 2.52 -4.45 21.96
C PHE A 472 1.95 -3.13 22.52
N LYS A 473 1.55 -3.09 23.79
CA LYS A 473 1.06 -1.86 24.45
C LYS A 473 2.12 -0.75 24.54
N LYS A 474 3.41 -1.11 24.57
CA LYS A 474 4.54 -0.18 24.60
C LYS A 474 4.80 0.46 23.22
N TYR A 475 4.68 -0.31 22.14
CA TYR A 475 5.00 0.14 20.77
C TYR A 475 3.79 0.55 19.93
N SER A 476 2.59 0.64 20.51
CA SER A 476 1.39 0.98 19.76
C SER A 476 0.54 2.05 20.44
N HIS A 477 -0.29 2.70 19.63
CA HIS A 477 -1.28 3.63 20.14
C HIS A 477 -2.48 2.89 20.75
N LYS A 478 -3.11 3.49 21.77
CA LYS A 478 -4.24 2.89 22.51
C LYS A 478 -5.42 2.46 21.64
N VAL A 479 -5.59 3.07 20.48
CA VAL A 479 -6.65 2.76 19.50
C VAL A 479 -6.54 1.32 18.99
N LEU A 480 -5.34 0.75 18.98
CA LEU A 480 -5.10 -0.62 18.51
C LEU A 480 -5.26 -1.67 19.62
N HIS A 481 -5.40 -1.25 20.89
CA HIS A 481 -5.34 -2.16 22.04
C HIS A 481 -6.52 -3.13 22.11
N ASP A 482 -7.67 -2.78 21.53
CA ASP A 482 -8.85 -3.65 21.52
C ASP A 482 -8.64 -4.89 20.64
N ASN A 483 -7.67 -4.85 19.71
CA ASN A 483 -7.36 -5.95 18.79
C ASN A 483 -6.11 -6.75 19.19
N LEU A 484 -5.61 -6.61 20.41
CA LEU A 484 -4.35 -7.24 20.83
C LEU A 484 -4.37 -8.77 20.73
N GLY A 485 -5.48 -9.42 21.06
CA GLY A 485 -5.56 -10.89 21.05
C GLY A 485 -5.23 -11.50 19.69
N TYR A 486 -5.83 -10.97 18.61
CA TYR A 486 -5.56 -11.41 17.24
C TYR A 486 -4.10 -11.15 16.84
N ASN A 487 -3.56 -9.97 17.15
CA ASN A 487 -2.20 -9.60 16.75
C ASN A 487 -1.15 -10.40 17.52
N ILE A 488 -1.35 -10.59 18.82
CA ILE A 488 -0.50 -11.45 19.66
C ILE A 488 -0.53 -12.88 19.13
N ARG A 489 -1.70 -13.42 18.78
CA ARG A 489 -1.81 -14.75 18.15
C ARG A 489 -0.93 -14.85 16.90
N MET A 490 -0.95 -13.83 16.03
CA MET A 490 -0.13 -13.83 14.82
C MET A 490 1.37 -13.92 15.14
N GLU A 491 1.85 -13.19 16.14
CA GLU A 491 3.26 -13.26 16.57
C GLU A 491 3.60 -14.57 17.28
N PHE A 492 2.64 -15.16 17.98
CA PHE A 492 2.84 -16.39 18.73
C PHE A 492 3.13 -17.58 17.81
N TYR A 493 2.73 -17.52 16.54
CA TYR A 493 3.11 -18.54 15.56
C TYR A 493 4.64 -18.61 15.33
N LEU A 494 5.42 -17.57 15.66
CA LEU A 494 6.89 -17.68 15.66
C LEU A 494 7.36 -18.76 16.66
N MET A 495 6.66 -18.91 17.78
CA MET A 495 6.99 -19.90 18.81
C MET A 495 6.92 -21.34 18.30
N ARG A 496 6.05 -21.58 17.31
CA ARG A 496 5.97 -22.87 16.60
C ARG A 496 7.32 -23.24 16.02
N MET A 497 7.89 -22.34 15.22
CA MET A 497 9.17 -22.61 14.53
C MET A 497 10.36 -22.60 15.47
N MET A 498 10.36 -21.73 16.48
CA MET A 498 11.37 -21.79 17.54
C MET A 498 11.41 -23.17 18.20
N SER A 499 10.24 -23.74 18.53
CA SER A 499 10.16 -25.03 19.22
C SER A 499 10.55 -26.19 18.30
N VAL A 500 10.19 -26.11 17.01
CA VAL A 500 10.66 -27.08 15.99
C VAL A 500 12.18 -27.04 15.85
N ASN A 501 12.77 -25.84 15.70
CA ASN A 501 14.21 -25.66 15.57
C ASN A 501 14.96 -26.21 16.79
N ASP A 502 14.47 -25.93 18.00
CA ASP A 502 15.07 -26.41 19.24
C ASP A 502 15.02 -27.94 19.34
N LEU A 503 13.85 -28.54 19.09
CA LEU A 503 13.69 -29.99 19.15
C LEU A 503 14.49 -30.72 18.06
N PHE A 504 14.69 -30.07 16.91
CA PHE A 504 15.58 -30.56 15.87
C PHE A 504 17.05 -30.49 16.30
N ALA A 505 17.48 -29.36 16.88
CA ALA A 505 18.84 -29.19 17.38
C ALA A 505 19.18 -30.16 18.52
N ASP A 506 18.20 -30.48 19.37
CA ASP A 506 18.32 -31.44 20.47
C ASP A 506 18.26 -32.91 20.00
N GLY A 507 18.03 -33.15 18.70
CA GLY A 507 17.97 -34.49 18.10
C GLY A 507 16.67 -35.27 18.40
N VAL A 508 15.66 -34.59 18.95
CA VAL A 508 14.33 -35.14 19.21
C VAL A 508 13.55 -35.28 17.91
N LEU A 509 13.63 -34.26 17.05
CA LEU A 509 13.19 -34.33 15.65
C LEU A 509 14.40 -34.67 14.79
N LYS A 510 14.23 -35.63 13.89
CA LYS A 510 15.26 -36.02 12.91
C LYS A 510 14.84 -35.57 11.53
N ALA A 511 15.79 -35.11 10.72
CA ALA A 511 15.48 -34.79 9.32
C ALA A 511 14.94 -36.05 8.63
N PRO A 512 13.87 -35.96 7.84
CA PRO A 512 13.46 -37.06 6.97
C PRO A 512 14.61 -37.43 6.02
N ASP A 513 14.75 -38.73 5.71
CA ASP A 513 15.84 -39.22 4.84
C ASP A 513 15.79 -38.60 3.42
N ASN A 514 14.60 -38.23 2.95
CA ASN A 514 14.38 -37.53 1.68
C ASN A 514 13.52 -36.27 1.93
N PRO A 515 14.14 -35.14 2.31
CA PRO A 515 13.41 -33.91 2.65
C PRO A 515 12.55 -33.36 1.51
N GLU A 516 12.96 -33.52 0.26
CA GLU A 516 12.23 -33.00 -0.90
C GLU A 516 10.92 -33.74 -1.19
N ASN A 517 10.83 -35.00 -0.75
CA ASN A 517 9.65 -35.85 -0.94
C ASN A 517 9.03 -36.29 0.39
N THR A 518 9.38 -35.63 1.48
CA THR A 518 8.85 -35.99 2.79
C THR A 518 7.37 -35.64 2.92
N THR A 519 6.64 -36.50 3.61
CA THR A 519 5.28 -36.24 4.08
C THR A 519 5.22 -35.69 5.51
N ALA A 520 6.39 -35.43 6.12
CA ALA A 520 6.45 -34.74 7.41
C ALA A 520 5.61 -33.46 7.34
N LEU A 521 4.85 -33.19 8.42
CA LEU A 521 3.96 -32.04 8.52
C LEU A 521 2.74 -32.04 7.58
N MET A 522 2.52 -33.10 6.78
CA MET A 522 1.34 -33.23 5.94
C MET A 522 0.30 -34.12 6.62
N TYR A 523 -0.97 -33.73 6.52
CA TYR A 523 -2.07 -34.52 7.07
C TYR A 523 -3.39 -34.22 6.38
N VAL A 524 -4.31 -35.18 6.42
CA VAL A 524 -5.70 -34.98 6.00
C VAL A 524 -6.62 -34.98 7.20
N VAL A 525 -7.65 -34.13 7.12
CA VAL A 525 -8.75 -34.05 8.07
C VAL A 525 -10.01 -34.48 7.35
N LEU A 526 -10.64 -35.52 7.88
CA LEU A 526 -11.92 -36.05 7.44
C LEU A 526 -13.00 -35.61 8.44
N GLY A 527 -13.93 -34.80 7.94
CA GLY A 527 -15.19 -34.45 8.60
C GLY A 527 -16.23 -35.54 8.48
#